data_AF-A0A427B0U2-F1
#
_entry.id   AF-A0A427B0U2-F1
#
_cell.length_a   1.000
_cell.length_b   1.000
_cell.length_c   1.000
_cell.angle_alpha   90.00
_cell.angle_beta   90.00
_cell.angle_gamma   90.00
#
_symmetry.space_group_name_H-M   'P 1'
#
loop_
_entity.id
_entity.type
_entity.pdbx_description
1 polymer ?
#
loop_
_entity_poly.entity_id
_entity_poly.type
_entity_poly.pdbx_seq_one_letter_code
_entity_poly.pdbx_strand_id
1 'polypeptide(L)'
;MIISIYALNNGMIRVVQQSLLGSILSNMLLVLGCAFFTGGIVHCNKDQVFNKAAAVVNSGLLLMAVMGLMFPAVLHFTHSELHYGRSELALSRFSSCIMLVAYAGYLFFQLKSQHELYKPIGEEEVANENDSDDEEASEITQWEAISWLAVLTVWVSILSGYLVDAIQGASESMNMPVAFISVILLPIVGNAAEHASAIMFAMKDKLDITLGVAIGSSTQISMFVVIIWA
;
A
#
# COMPACT_ATOMS: atom_id res chain seq x y z
N MET A 1 -3.18 -3.81 6.73
CA MET A 1 -2.77 -3.88 8.16
C MET A 1 -3.66 -4.81 8.99
N ILE A 2 -4.99 -4.61 9.02
CA ILE A 2 -5.93 -5.42 9.82
C ILE A 2 -5.78 -6.93 9.54
N ILE A 3 -5.83 -7.32 8.27
CA ILE A 3 -5.63 -8.71 7.80
C ILE A 3 -4.29 -9.27 8.30
N SER A 4 -3.22 -8.47 8.23
CA SER A 4 -1.88 -8.85 8.66
C SER A 4 -1.78 -9.09 10.17
N ILE A 5 -2.45 -8.27 10.99
CA ILE A 5 -2.50 -8.44 12.45
C ILE A 5 -3.22 -9.73 12.82
N TYR A 6 -4.36 -10.01 12.18
CA TYR A 6 -5.10 -11.24 12.45
C TYR A 6 -4.32 -12.49 12.02
N ALA A 7 -3.72 -12.47 10.82
CA ALA A 7 -2.85 -13.55 10.36
C ALA A 7 -1.65 -13.79 11.28
N LEU A 8 -1.08 -12.73 11.86
CA LEU A 8 -0.01 -12.84 12.84
C LEU A 8 -0.47 -13.49 14.15
N ASN A 9 -1.65 -13.09 14.67
CA ASN A 9 -2.22 -13.70 15.88
C ASN A 9 -2.47 -15.21 15.71
N ASN A 10 -2.73 -15.65 14.47
CA ASN A 10 -2.86 -17.07 14.12
C ASN A 10 -1.53 -17.75 13.76
N GLY A 11 -0.39 -17.08 13.96
CA GLY A 11 0.95 -17.63 13.70
C GLY A 11 1.32 -17.74 12.22
N MET A 12 0.55 -17.15 11.31
CA MET A 12 0.77 -17.21 9.86
C MET A 12 1.75 -16.15 9.35
N ILE A 13 2.96 -16.15 9.90
CA ILE A 13 4.03 -15.19 9.56
C ILE A 13 4.32 -15.18 8.06
N ARG A 14 4.36 -16.36 7.44
CA ARG A 14 4.63 -16.51 6.00
C ARG A 14 3.56 -15.83 5.14
N VAL A 15 2.28 -15.93 5.53
CA VAL A 15 1.16 -15.27 4.83
C VAL A 15 1.30 -13.76 4.94
N VAL A 16 1.66 -13.26 6.13
CA VAL A 16 1.90 -11.82 6.35
C VAL A 16 3.02 -11.32 5.45
N GLN A 17 4.20 -11.93 5.50
CA GLN A 17 5.36 -11.52 4.70
C GLN A 17 5.05 -11.55 3.18
N GLN A 18 4.40 -12.62 2.72
CA GLN A 18 3.99 -12.78 1.33
C GLN A 18 2.96 -11.74 0.90
N SER A 19 1.99 -11.43 1.76
CA SER A 19 0.98 -10.40 1.46
C SER A 19 1.53 -8.99 1.40
N LEU A 20 2.48 -8.64 2.28
CA LEU A 20 3.09 -7.31 2.28
C LEU A 20 3.97 -7.11 1.04
N LEU A 21 4.76 -8.13 0.68
CA LEU A 21 5.56 -8.09 -0.54
C LEU A 21 4.67 -8.05 -1.79
N GLY A 22 3.61 -8.86 -1.81
CA GLY A 22 2.59 -8.85 -2.86
C GLY A 22 1.89 -7.49 -3.00
N SER A 23 1.66 -6.78 -1.89
CA SER A 23 1.06 -5.45 -1.90
C SER A 23 1.96 -4.40 -2.53
N ILE A 24 3.27 -4.45 -2.26
CA ILE A 24 4.25 -3.58 -2.93
C ILE A 24 4.27 -3.87 -4.43
N LEU A 25 4.33 -5.16 -4.81
CA LEU A 25 4.33 -5.56 -6.22
C LEU A 25 3.04 -5.15 -6.94
N SER A 26 1.89 -5.35 -6.31
CA SER A 26 0.59 -4.96 -6.88
C SER A 26 0.52 -3.46 -7.11
N ASN A 27 0.93 -2.64 -6.14
CA ASN A 27 0.90 -1.19 -6.29
C ASN A 27 1.89 -0.71 -7.37
N MET A 28 3.09 -1.31 -7.44
CA MET A 28 4.13 -0.88 -8.38
C MET A 28 3.92 -1.35 -9.82
N LEU A 29 3.44 -2.57 -10.01
CA LEU A 29 3.32 -3.19 -11.33
C LEU A 29 1.89 -3.14 -11.82
N LEU A 30 0.95 -3.65 -11.02
CA LEU A 30 -0.43 -3.78 -11.46
C LEU A 30 -1.12 -2.41 -11.50
N VAL A 31 -1.09 -1.64 -10.41
CA VAL A 31 -1.80 -0.36 -10.32
C VAL A 31 -1.18 0.67 -11.24
N LEU A 32 0.13 0.95 -11.12
CA LEU A 32 0.80 1.89 -12.01
C LEU A 32 0.71 1.44 -13.47
N GLY A 33 0.85 0.15 -13.75
CA GLY A 33 0.72 -0.38 -15.11
C GLY A 33 -0.68 -0.17 -15.69
N CYS A 34 -1.73 -0.52 -14.95
CA CYS A 34 -3.11 -0.28 -15.36
C CYS A 34 -3.42 1.22 -15.48
N ALA A 35 -2.92 2.05 -14.56
CA ALA A 35 -3.13 3.48 -14.58
C ALA A 35 -2.45 4.16 -15.78
N PHE A 36 -1.21 3.80 -16.10
CA PHE A 36 -0.53 4.30 -17.31
C PHE A 36 -1.18 3.76 -18.59
N PHE A 37 -1.62 2.50 -18.59
CA PHE A 37 -2.28 1.91 -19.75
C PHE A 37 -3.63 2.60 -20.04
N THR A 38 -4.47 2.75 -19.02
CA THR A 38 -5.78 3.39 -19.16
C THR A 38 -5.67 4.90 -19.37
N GLY A 39 -4.80 5.59 -18.61
CA GLY A 39 -4.51 7.01 -18.79
C GLY A 39 -3.96 7.33 -20.18
N GLY A 40 -3.06 6.48 -20.70
CA GLY A 40 -2.51 6.60 -22.05
C GLY A 40 -3.53 6.32 -23.15
N ILE A 41 -4.46 5.37 -22.96
CA ILE A 41 -5.56 5.13 -23.91
C ILE A 41 -6.53 6.32 -23.94
N VAL A 42 -6.88 6.89 -22.78
CA VAL A 42 -7.78 8.04 -22.72
C VAL A 42 -7.10 9.29 -23.31
N HIS A 43 -5.81 9.47 -23.05
CA HIS A 43 -5.03 10.64 -23.48
C HIS A 43 -4.05 10.32 -24.62
N CYS A 44 -4.45 9.51 -25.62
CA CYS A 44 -3.57 9.07 -26.72
C CYS A 44 -2.79 10.20 -27.44
N ASN A 45 -3.29 11.43 -27.41
CA ASN A 45 -2.70 12.58 -28.11
C ASN A 45 -1.89 13.52 -27.19
N LYS A 46 -1.72 13.19 -25.90
CA LYS A 46 -1.08 14.07 -24.91
C LYS A 46 -0.18 13.26 -23.97
N ASP A 47 1.04 13.74 -23.75
CA ASP A 47 1.90 13.22 -22.71
C ASP A 47 1.42 13.71 -21.34
N GLN A 48 1.10 12.77 -20.46
CA GLN A 48 0.75 13.08 -19.08
C GLN A 48 2.02 13.43 -18.29
N VAL A 49 2.06 14.62 -17.71
CA VAL A 49 3.23 15.13 -16.98
C VAL A 49 3.05 14.85 -15.48
N PHE A 50 4.15 14.50 -14.82
CA PHE A 50 4.18 14.30 -13.38
C PHE A 50 5.39 15.00 -12.74
N ASN A 51 5.29 15.25 -11.45
CA ASN A 51 6.31 15.83 -10.61
C ASN A 51 7.47 14.84 -10.42
N LYS A 52 8.52 15.06 -11.21
CA LYS A 52 9.74 14.26 -11.19
C LYS A 52 10.41 14.26 -9.81
N ALA A 53 10.39 15.36 -9.07
CA ALA A 53 11.03 15.45 -7.76
C ALA A 53 10.32 14.55 -6.73
N ALA A 54 8.99 14.61 -6.67
CA ALA A 54 8.20 13.77 -5.78
C ALA A 54 8.35 12.28 -6.13
N ALA A 55 8.29 11.94 -7.42
CA ALA A 55 8.51 10.57 -7.90
C ALA A 55 9.90 10.02 -7.53
N VAL A 56 10.96 10.85 -7.68
CA VAL A 56 12.34 10.46 -7.33
C VAL A 56 12.50 10.23 -5.83
N VAL A 57 11.95 11.10 -4.98
CA VAL A 57 12.02 10.93 -3.51
C VAL A 57 11.31 9.65 -3.09
N ASN A 58 10.08 9.43 -3.57
CA ASN A 58 9.31 8.25 -3.19
C ASN A 58 9.92 6.94 -3.73
N SER A 59 10.45 6.95 -4.95
CA SER A 59 11.17 5.80 -5.52
C SER A 59 12.50 5.53 -4.78
N GLY A 60 13.20 6.58 -4.36
CA GLY A 60 14.43 6.46 -3.56
C GLY A 60 14.17 5.86 -2.18
N LEU A 61 13.07 6.24 -1.52
CA LEU A 61 12.65 5.63 -0.26
C LEU A 61 12.25 4.16 -0.43
N LEU A 62 11.52 3.83 -1.50
CA LEU A 62 11.19 2.43 -1.80
C LEU A 62 12.45 1.60 -2.05
N LEU A 63 13.42 2.14 -2.81
CA LEU A 63 14.71 1.47 -3.04
C LEU A 63 15.48 1.25 -1.73
N MET A 64 15.54 2.28 -0.87
CA MET A 64 16.17 2.19 0.45
C MET A 64 15.52 1.08 1.30
N ALA A 65 14.19 1.00 1.29
CA ALA A 65 13.45 -0.02 2.02
C ALA A 65 13.70 -1.43 1.47
N VAL A 66 13.70 -1.61 0.15
CA VAL A 66 14.04 -2.89 -0.51
C VAL A 66 15.46 -3.33 -0.17
N MET A 67 16.43 -2.41 -0.18
CA MET A 67 17.81 -2.71 0.21
C MET A 67 17.93 -3.09 1.70
N GLY A 68 17.17 -2.40 2.57
CA GLY A 68 17.11 -2.70 4.00
C GLY A 68 16.52 -4.07 4.33
N LEU A 69 15.62 -4.58 3.48
CA LEU A 69 15.01 -5.91 3.59
C LEU A 69 15.83 -7.01 2.91
N MET A 70 16.56 -6.69 1.84
CA MET A 70 17.45 -7.62 1.16
C MET A 70 18.56 -8.14 2.07
N PHE A 71 19.10 -7.28 2.95
CA PHE A 71 20.24 -7.63 3.77
C PHE A 71 19.95 -8.78 4.77
N PRO A 72 18.87 -8.74 5.58
CA PRO A 72 18.44 -9.91 6.37
C PRO A 72 18.09 -11.13 5.52
N ALA A 73 17.36 -10.94 4.42
CA ALA A 73 16.91 -12.06 3.58
C ALA A 73 18.06 -12.85 2.94
N VAL A 74 19.12 -12.16 2.50
CA VAL A 74 20.31 -12.79 1.91
C VAL A 74 21.13 -13.54 2.95
N LEU A 75 21.24 -13.02 4.18
CA LEU A 75 21.93 -13.71 5.27
C LEU A 75 21.21 -15.00 5.67
N HIS A 76 19.88 -14.96 5.79
CA HIS A 76 19.06 -16.14 6.03
C HIS A 76 19.25 -17.20 4.94
N PHE A 77 19.27 -16.79 3.67
CA PHE A 77 19.40 -17.71 2.54
C PHE A 77 20.81 -18.30 2.38
N THR A 78 21.85 -17.53 2.71
CA THR A 78 23.25 -17.95 2.55
C THR A 78 23.73 -18.78 3.75
N HIS A 79 22.98 -18.82 4.85
CA HIS A 79 23.37 -19.45 6.12
C HIS A 79 24.76 -19.00 6.62
N SER A 80 25.17 -17.77 6.29
CA SER A 80 26.51 -17.23 6.58
C SER A 80 26.64 -16.64 8.00
N GLU A 81 25.73 -16.98 8.91
CA GLU A 81 25.73 -16.47 10.28
C GLU A 81 26.79 -17.16 11.16
N LEU A 82 27.59 -16.35 11.87
CA LEU A 82 28.47 -16.83 12.95
C LEU A 82 27.69 -17.34 14.18
N HIS A 83 26.45 -16.84 14.39
CA HIS A 83 25.54 -17.27 15.45
C HIS A 83 24.10 -17.37 14.92
N TYR A 84 23.68 -18.59 14.61
CA TYR A 84 22.39 -18.93 14.00
C TYR A 84 21.20 -18.22 14.69
N GLY A 85 20.46 -17.40 13.95
CA GLY A 85 19.17 -16.79 14.34
C GLY A 85 19.24 -15.61 15.32
N ARG A 86 20.37 -15.41 16.04
CA ARG A 86 20.52 -14.26 16.96
C ARG A 86 21.09 -13.03 16.25
N SER A 87 21.91 -13.24 15.23
CA SER A 87 22.51 -12.16 14.45
C SER A 87 21.53 -11.59 13.42
N GLU A 88 20.76 -12.44 12.75
CA GLU A 88 19.71 -12.02 11.81
C GLU A 88 18.62 -11.18 12.50
N LEU A 89 18.12 -11.63 13.65
CA LEU A 89 17.07 -10.91 14.38
C LEU A 89 17.55 -9.56 14.94
N ALA A 90 18.79 -9.50 15.45
CA ALA A 90 19.38 -8.25 15.95
C ALA A 90 19.56 -7.23 14.81
N LEU A 91 19.97 -7.73 13.64
CA LEU A 91 20.18 -6.92 12.45
C LEU A 91 18.86 -6.42 11.84
N SER A 92 17.81 -7.26 11.80
CA SER A 92 16.47 -6.83 11.39
C SER A 92 15.93 -5.73 12.30
N ARG A 93 16.06 -5.89 13.63
CA ARG A 93 15.65 -4.87 14.61
C ARG A 93 16.42 -3.55 14.46
N PHE A 94 17.72 -3.62 14.16
CA PHE A 94 18.52 -2.43 13.91
C PHE A 94 18.12 -1.72 12.61
N SER A 95 17.97 -2.48 11.51
CA SER A 95 17.45 -1.99 10.24
C SER A 95 16.08 -1.32 10.42
N SER A 96 15.23 -1.93 11.27
CA SER A 96 13.90 -1.44 11.58
C SER A 96 13.87 -0.09 12.27
N CYS A 97 14.75 0.10 13.26
CA CYS A 97 14.91 1.39 13.92
C CYS A 97 15.35 2.50 12.93
N ILE A 98 16.33 2.21 12.06
CA ILE A 98 16.81 3.19 11.07
C ILE A 98 15.70 3.58 10.10
N MET A 99 14.95 2.61 9.59
CA MET A 99 13.90 2.85 8.61
C MET A 99 12.70 3.57 9.22
N LEU A 100 12.39 3.33 10.49
CA LEU A 100 11.36 4.07 11.21
C LEU A 100 11.77 5.55 11.41
N VAL A 101 13.04 5.83 11.73
CA VAL A 101 13.57 7.20 11.80
C VAL A 101 13.56 7.87 10.43
N ALA A 102 13.97 7.17 9.37
CA ALA A 102 13.92 7.69 8.00
C ALA A 102 12.48 8.00 7.56
N TYR A 103 11.53 7.12 7.89
CA TYR A 103 10.10 7.31 7.60
C TYR A 103 9.51 8.48 8.40
N ALA A 104 9.86 8.63 9.68
CA ALA A 104 9.43 9.76 10.49
C ALA A 104 9.97 11.09 9.94
N GLY A 105 11.24 11.12 9.51
CA GLY A 105 11.83 12.28 8.84
C GLY A 105 11.14 12.60 7.51
N TYR A 106 10.79 11.57 6.73
CA TYR A 106 10.00 11.71 5.52
C TYR A 106 8.60 12.28 5.81
N LEU A 107 7.87 11.73 6.78
CA LEU A 107 6.55 12.24 7.16
C LEU A 107 6.62 13.69 7.63
N PHE A 108 7.63 14.04 8.43
CA PHE A 108 7.83 15.43 8.85
C PHE A 108 8.07 16.36 7.66
N PHE A 109 8.91 15.95 6.70
CA PHE A 109 9.13 16.72 5.49
C PHE A 109 7.86 16.78 4.62
N GLN A 110 7.11 15.69 4.49
CA GLN A 110 5.88 15.63 3.70
C GLN A 110 4.80 16.55 4.28
N LEU A 111 4.55 16.46 5.59
CA LEU A 111 3.56 17.28 6.30
C LEU A 111 3.92 18.77 6.29
N LYS A 112 5.21 19.10 6.37
CA LYS A 112 5.67 20.51 6.41
C LYS A 112 5.87 21.13 5.02
N SER A 113 6.30 20.34 4.03
CA SER A 113 6.76 20.82 2.72
C SER A 113 5.67 20.75 1.63
N GLN A 114 4.67 19.87 1.77
CA GLN A 114 3.67 19.60 0.72
C GLN A 114 2.22 19.91 1.11
N HIS A 115 1.99 20.85 2.03
CA HIS A 115 0.64 21.31 2.40
C HIS A 115 -0.21 21.73 1.17
N GLU A 116 0.42 22.12 0.06
CA GLU A 116 -0.23 22.50 -1.20
C GLU A 116 -0.55 21.34 -2.15
N LEU A 117 0.10 20.17 -2.06
CA LEU A 117 -0.11 19.05 -3.00
C LEU A 117 -1.17 18.05 -2.52
N TYR A 118 -1.54 18.11 -1.24
CA TYR A 118 -2.49 17.19 -0.59
C TYR A 118 -3.71 17.94 -0.04
N LYS A 119 -4.22 18.94 -0.78
CA LYS A 119 -5.59 19.41 -0.58
C LYS A 119 -6.52 18.21 -0.81
N PRO A 120 -7.52 17.98 0.05
CA PRO A 120 -8.41 16.82 -0.07
C PRO A 120 -9.03 16.82 -1.46
N ILE A 121 -8.80 15.73 -2.18
CA ILE A 121 -9.30 15.47 -3.54
C ILE A 121 -10.78 15.06 -3.44
N GLY A 122 -11.56 15.87 -2.73
CA GLY A 122 -12.98 15.66 -2.47
C GLY A 122 -13.84 16.89 -2.82
N GLU A 123 -13.26 18.09 -2.87
CA GLU A 123 -14.06 19.32 -3.00
C GLU A 123 -14.18 19.85 -4.44
N GLU A 124 -13.24 19.56 -5.36
CA GLU A 124 -13.21 20.28 -6.65
C GLU A 124 -13.52 19.44 -7.91
N GLU A 125 -13.58 18.10 -7.89
CA GLU A 125 -13.59 17.33 -9.16
C GLU A 125 -14.47 16.09 -9.27
N VAL A 126 -15.41 15.91 -8.35
CA VAL A 126 -16.64 15.15 -8.65
C VAL A 126 -17.70 16.08 -9.28
N ALA A 127 -17.51 17.40 -9.19
CA ALA A 127 -18.47 18.41 -9.61
C ALA A 127 -18.53 18.71 -11.13
N ASN A 128 -17.62 18.17 -11.96
CA ASN A 128 -17.49 18.62 -13.36
C ASN A 128 -17.95 17.63 -14.44
N GLU A 129 -18.85 16.69 -14.15
CA GLU A 129 -19.52 15.91 -15.21
C GLU A 129 -21.03 15.67 -15.04
N ASN A 130 -21.75 16.39 -14.17
CA ASN A 130 -23.21 16.38 -14.17
C ASN A 130 -23.78 17.77 -13.80
N ASP A 131 -23.73 18.72 -14.73
CA ASP A 131 -24.57 19.93 -14.66
C ASP A 131 -25.98 19.57 -15.16
N SER A 132 -26.69 18.79 -14.34
CA SER A 132 -28.16 18.72 -14.25
C SER A 132 -28.52 17.61 -13.25
N ASP A 133 -28.38 17.89 -11.97
CA ASP A 133 -29.37 17.57 -10.95
C ASP A 133 -28.80 18.00 -9.59
N ASP A 134 -29.57 18.83 -8.89
CA ASP A 134 -29.32 19.28 -7.54
C ASP A 134 -29.18 18.08 -6.58
N GLU A 135 -27.97 17.62 -6.33
CA GLU A 135 -27.63 16.90 -5.10
C GLU A 135 -26.66 17.76 -4.32
N GLU A 136 -27.19 18.46 -3.32
CA GLU A 136 -26.42 18.98 -2.19
C GLU A 136 -25.39 17.91 -1.80
N ALA A 137 -24.11 18.17 -2.05
CA ALA A 137 -23.05 17.31 -1.57
C ALA A 137 -23.21 17.27 -0.05
N SER A 138 -23.83 16.21 0.46
CA SER A 138 -24.14 16.06 1.88
C SER A 138 -22.80 16.03 2.61
N GLU A 139 -22.37 17.17 3.12
CA GLU A 139 -21.15 17.31 3.89
C GLU A 139 -21.33 16.48 5.15
N ILE A 140 -20.82 15.25 5.12
CA ILE A 140 -20.82 14.35 6.26
C ILE A 140 -20.13 15.10 7.40
N THR A 141 -20.85 15.29 8.50
CA THR A 141 -20.32 15.98 9.65
C THR A 141 -19.07 15.24 10.16
N GLN A 142 -18.05 15.94 10.67
CA GLN A 142 -16.82 15.28 11.16
C GLN A 142 -17.09 14.10 12.13
N TRP A 143 -18.14 14.23 12.95
CA TRP A 143 -18.60 13.18 13.86
C TRP A 143 -19.22 11.98 13.15
N GLU A 144 -19.97 12.21 12.07
CA GLU A 144 -20.53 11.14 11.25
C GLU A 144 -19.42 10.42 10.47
N ALA A 145 -18.42 11.13 9.97
CA ALA A 145 -17.25 10.53 9.33
C ALA A 145 -16.46 9.64 10.29
N ILE A 146 -16.22 10.11 11.53
CA ILE A 146 -15.59 9.30 12.58
C ILE A 146 -16.44 8.07 12.90
N SER A 147 -17.76 8.24 13.01
CA SER A 147 -18.69 7.13 13.28
C SER A 147 -18.64 6.08 12.17
N TRP A 148 -18.76 6.49 10.91
CA TRP A 148 -18.68 5.60 9.76
C TRP A 148 -17.33 4.89 9.65
N LEU A 149 -16.22 5.62 9.86
CA LEU A 149 -14.89 5.04 9.86
C LEU A 149 -14.76 3.95 10.94
N ALA A 150 -15.27 4.20 12.15
CA ALA A 150 -15.25 3.22 13.23
C ALA A 150 -16.08 1.98 12.89
N VAL A 151 -17.31 2.16 12.39
CA VAL A 151 -18.21 1.05 12.02
C VAL A 151 -17.60 0.20 10.91
N LEU A 152 -17.10 0.82 9.84
CA LEU A 152 -16.45 0.11 8.73
C LEU A 152 -15.18 -0.60 9.18
N THR A 153 -14.39 0.01 10.06
CA THR A 153 -13.18 -0.62 10.61
C THR A 153 -13.52 -1.88 11.41
N VAL A 154 -14.56 -1.83 12.26
CA VAL A 154 -15.03 -3.00 13.01
C VAL A 154 -15.53 -4.08 12.05
N TRP A 155 -16.31 -3.70 11.04
CA TRP A 155 -16.85 -4.63 10.06
C TRP A 155 -15.75 -5.33 9.25
N VAL A 156 -14.78 -4.58 8.75
CA VAL A 156 -13.59 -5.11 8.05
C VAL A 156 -12.76 -5.98 8.99
N SER A 157 -12.64 -5.62 10.28
CA SER A 157 -11.94 -6.44 11.26
C SER A 157 -12.57 -7.82 11.41
N ILE A 158 -13.90 -7.92 11.48
CA ILE A 158 -14.60 -9.21 11.55
C ILE A 158 -14.39 -10.01 10.26
N LEU A 159 -14.58 -9.37 9.10
CA LEU A 159 -14.38 -10.01 7.80
C LEU A 159 -12.94 -10.47 7.58
N SER A 160 -11.96 -9.72 8.10
CA SER A 160 -10.54 -10.08 7.98
C SER A 160 -10.22 -11.41 8.68
N GLY A 161 -10.92 -11.71 9.77
CA GLY A 161 -10.74 -12.98 10.47
C GLY A 161 -11.22 -14.16 9.62
N TYR A 162 -12.44 -14.06 9.11
CA TYR A 162 -13.00 -15.06 8.21
C TYR A 162 -12.18 -15.23 6.92
N LEU A 163 -11.68 -14.12 6.35
CA LEU A 163 -10.83 -14.14 5.18
C LEU A 163 -9.55 -14.94 5.44
N VAL A 164 -8.87 -14.67 6.55
CA VAL A 164 -7.61 -15.31 6.93
C VAL A 164 -7.81 -16.81 7.20
N ASP A 165 -8.88 -17.17 7.91
CA ASP A 165 -9.20 -18.58 8.20
C ASP A 165 -9.58 -19.35 6.92
N ALA A 166 -10.17 -18.65 5.94
CA ALA A 166 -10.51 -19.23 4.63
C ALA A 166 -9.31 -19.44 3.70
N ILE A 167 -8.14 -18.82 3.95
CA ILE A 167 -6.97 -18.94 3.05
C ILE A 167 -6.55 -20.40 2.87
N GLN A 168 -6.48 -21.15 3.96
CA GLN A 168 -6.04 -22.55 3.93
C GLN A 168 -7.06 -23.42 3.21
N GLY A 169 -8.36 -23.26 3.52
CA GLY A 169 -9.44 -23.97 2.85
C GLY A 169 -9.52 -23.66 1.35
N ALA A 170 -9.31 -22.39 0.96
CA ALA A 170 -9.26 -21.96 -0.43
C ALA A 170 -8.06 -22.55 -1.18
N SER A 171 -6.91 -22.71 -0.51
CA SER A 171 -5.72 -23.35 -1.07
C SER A 171 -6.00 -24.81 -1.43
N GLU A 172 -6.64 -25.55 -0.53
CA GLU A 172 -6.99 -26.96 -0.73
C GLU A 172 -8.08 -27.13 -1.79
N SER A 173 -9.12 -26.30 -1.79
CA SER A 173 -10.23 -26.42 -2.75
C SER A 173 -9.86 -26.01 -4.17
N MET A 174 -9.03 -24.98 -4.32
CA MET A 174 -8.59 -24.48 -5.64
C MET A 174 -7.29 -25.14 -6.12
N ASN A 175 -6.70 -26.03 -5.32
CA ASN A 175 -5.41 -26.68 -5.59
C ASN A 175 -4.31 -25.67 -5.95
N MET A 176 -4.28 -24.55 -5.21
CA MET A 176 -3.41 -23.42 -5.47
C MET A 176 -2.58 -23.12 -4.23
N PRO A 177 -1.26 -22.84 -4.34
CA PRO A 177 -0.42 -22.65 -3.17
C PRO A 177 -0.88 -21.42 -2.36
N VAL A 178 -0.86 -21.55 -1.02
CA VAL A 178 -1.11 -20.45 -0.07
C VAL A 178 -0.29 -19.19 -0.41
N ALA A 179 0.93 -19.39 -0.93
CA ALA A 179 1.79 -18.32 -1.39
C ALA A 179 1.17 -17.49 -2.54
N PHE A 180 0.51 -18.13 -3.51
CA PHE A 180 -0.14 -17.41 -4.60
C PHE A 180 -1.35 -16.62 -4.10
N ILE A 181 -2.18 -17.22 -3.24
CA ILE A 181 -3.31 -16.52 -2.62
C ILE A 181 -2.81 -15.29 -1.86
N SER A 182 -1.73 -15.45 -1.09
CA SER A 182 -1.19 -14.41 -0.23
C SER A 182 -0.48 -13.30 -1.01
N VAL A 183 0.31 -13.62 -2.04
CA VAL A 183 1.08 -12.63 -2.82
C VAL A 183 0.23 -11.93 -3.88
N ILE A 184 -0.74 -12.63 -4.49
CA ILE A 184 -1.49 -12.10 -5.65
C ILE A 184 -2.91 -11.71 -5.26
N LEU A 185 -3.71 -12.63 -4.73
CA LEU A 185 -5.14 -12.38 -4.50
C LEU A 185 -5.38 -11.42 -3.33
N LEU A 186 -4.70 -11.66 -2.21
CA LEU A 186 -4.93 -10.90 -0.99
C LEU A 186 -4.65 -9.40 -1.16
N PRO A 187 -3.56 -8.97 -1.83
CA PRO A 187 -3.29 -7.55 -2.02
C PRO A 187 -4.19 -6.88 -3.06
N ILE A 188 -4.64 -7.61 -4.08
CA ILE A 188 -5.63 -7.09 -5.04
C ILE A 188 -6.93 -6.76 -4.32
N VAL A 189 -7.45 -7.68 -3.49
CA VAL A 189 -8.70 -7.45 -2.75
C VAL A 189 -8.51 -6.41 -1.65
N GLY A 190 -7.40 -6.50 -0.90
CA GLY A 190 -7.11 -5.62 0.23
C GLY A 190 -6.93 -4.14 -0.16
N ASN A 191 -6.45 -3.88 -1.37
CA ASN A 191 -6.16 -2.53 -1.86
C ASN A 191 -7.03 -2.12 -3.06
N ALA A 192 -8.09 -2.90 -3.39
CA ALA A 192 -8.91 -2.68 -4.59
C ALA A 192 -9.46 -1.25 -4.70
N ALA A 193 -9.90 -0.66 -3.58
CA ALA A 193 -10.42 0.71 -3.55
C ALA A 193 -9.34 1.75 -3.88
N GLU A 194 -8.11 1.57 -3.36
CA GLU A 194 -6.96 2.42 -3.68
C GLU A 194 -6.58 2.26 -5.16
N HIS A 195 -6.61 1.03 -5.68
CA HIS A 195 -6.30 0.72 -7.07
C HIS A 195 -7.29 1.38 -8.03
N ALA A 196 -8.60 1.25 -7.75
CA ALA A 196 -9.65 1.85 -8.55
C ALA A 196 -9.54 3.38 -8.56
N SER A 197 -9.27 3.99 -7.39
CA SER A 197 -9.10 5.44 -7.26
C SER A 197 -7.88 5.92 -8.05
N ALA A 198 -6.74 5.23 -7.96
CA ALA A 198 -5.54 5.57 -8.70
C ALA A 198 -5.75 5.49 -10.23
N ILE A 199 -6.42 4.45 -10.72
CA ILE A 199 -6.75 4.31 -12.15
C ILE A 199 -7.68 5.45 -12.59
N MET A 200 -8.70 5.77 -11.79
CA MET A 200 -9.62 6.88 -12.06
C MET A 200 -8.89 8.22 -12.16
N PHE A 201 -7.94 8.50 -11.26
CA PHE A 201 -7.15 9.72 -11.32
C PHE A 201 -6.23 9.77 -12.53
N ALA A 202 -5.65 8.65 -12.95
CA ALA A 202 -4.86 8.61 -14.18
C ALA A 202 -5.70 8.89 -15.44
N MET A 203 -6.94 8.39 -15.47
CA MET A 203 -7.91 8.71 -16.53
C MET A 203 -8.37 10.17 -16.52
N LYS A 204 -8.25 10.89 -15.39
CA LYS A 204 -8.55 12.33 -15.25
C LYS A 204 -7.31 13.24 -15.45
N ASP A 205 -6.23 12.71 -16.04
CA ASP A 205 -4.97 13.44 -16.23
C ASP A 205 -4.24 13.85 -14.94
N LYS A 206 -4.53 13.16 -13.82
CA LYS A 206 -3.93 13.40 -12.51
C LYS A 206 -2.92 12.31 -12.16
N LEU A 207 -1.87 12.20 -12.97
CA LEU A 207 -0.81 11.23 -12.73
C LEU A 207 -0.04 11.47 -11.43
N ASP A 208 0.10 12.72 -10.97
CA ASP A 208 0.75 13.04 -9.70
C ASP A 208 0.05 12.38 -8.51
N ILE A 209 -1.28 12.42 -8.52
CA ILE A 209 -2.11 11.81 -7.49
C ILE A 209 -2.01 10.29 -7.57
N THR A 210 -2.07 9.74 -8.78
CA THR A 210 -1.91 8.31 -9.04
C THR A 210 -0.59 7.78 -8.48
N LEU A 211 0.52 8.46 -8.80
CA LEU A 211 1.85 8.14 -8.31
C LEU A 211 1.95 8.32 -6.80
N GLY A 212 1.32 9.37 -6.26
CA GLY A 212 1.21 9.59 -4.81
C GLY A 212 0.53 8.43 -4.08
N VAL A 213 -0.61 7.95 -4.61
CA VAL A 213 -1.36 6.82 -4.04
C VAL A 213 -0.53 5.53 -4.13
N ALA A 214 -0.08 5.14 -5.33
CA ALA A 214 0.60 3.87 -5.53
C ALA A 214 1.98 3.82 -4.86
N ILE A 215 2.80 4.86 -5.03
CA ILE A 215 4.14 4.90 -4.44
C ILE A 215 4.08 5.21 -2.95
N GLY A 216 3.23 6.14 -2.51
CA GLY A 216 3.06 6.45 -1.08
C GLY A 216 2.61 5.25 -0.27
N SER A 217 1.57 4.52 -0.73
CA SER A 217 1.09 3.27 -0.10
C SER A 217 2.22 2.22 -0.06
N SER A 218 2.99 2.07 -1.14
CA SER A 218 4.13 1.13 -1.17
C SER A 218 5.27 1.54 -0.24
N THR A 219 5.62 2.83 -0.16
CA THR A 219 6.63 3.35 0.76
C THR A 219 6.20 3.15 2.20
N GLN A 220 4.93 3.40 2.54
CA GLN A 220 4.39 3.13 3.87
C GLN A 220 4.48 1.64 4.22
N ILE A 221 4.04 0.76 3.32
CA ILE A 221 4.10 -0.68 3.54
C ILE A 221 5.56 -1.13 3.72
N SER A 222 6.47 -0.65 2.89
CA SER A 222 7.86 -1.10 2.91
C SER A 222 8.67 -0.55 4.09
N MET A 223 8.52 0.74 4.42
CA MET A 223 9.30 1.40 5.48
C MET A 223 8.72 1.20 6.88
N PHE A 224 7.40 1.08 6.99
CA PHE A 224 6.73 0.94 8.29
C PHE A 224 6.28 -0.49 8.51
N VAL A 225 5.47 -1.04 7.61
CA VAL A 225 4.78 -2.31 7.88
C VAL A 225 5.73 -3.51 7.82
N VAL A 226 6.41 -3.75 6.69
CA VAL A 226 7.29 -4.92 6.52
C VAL A 226 8.35 -4.98 7.61
N ILE A 227 8.88 -3.83 7.97
CA ILE A 227 10.00 -3.66 8.88
C ILE A 227 9.63 -3.85 10.35
N ILE A 228 8.38 -3.61 10.73
CA ILE A 228 7.86 -3.97 12.05
C ILE A 228 7.75 -5.50 12.19
N TRP A 229 7.58 -6.21 11.07
CA TRP A 229 7.31 -7.65 11.03
C TRP A 229 8.51 -8.49 10.54
N ALA A 230 9.66 -7.87 10.29
CA ALA A 230 10.91 -8.51 9.90
C ALA A 230 11.75 -8.86 11.14
#